data_AF-A0A932G814-F1
#
_entry.id   AF-A0A932G814-F1
#
_cell.length_a   1.000
_cell.length_b   1.000
_cell.length_c   1.000
_cell.angle_alpha   90.00
_cell.angle_beta   90.00
_cell.angle_gamma   90.00
#
_symmetry.space_group_name_H-M   'P 1'
#
loop_
_entity.id
_entity.type
_entity.pdbx_description
1 polymer ?
#
loop_
_entity_poly.entity_id
_entity_poly.type
_entity_poly.pdbx_seq_one_letter_code
_entity_poly.pdbx_strand_id
1 'polypeptide(L)'
;MSAKSGVFERSFQELEELINDPTFAASSSLQRLYDTQPYRAIESLGLAALPPCVDRIREGCFFLNRAVLRIGRLDAAKLTGKEFASEQEVSAAVLNWYDRGIVGMREPTASMTPMPEEISTGSPCASLGGRSPLPSRVDMVGPEAA
;
A
#
# COMPACT_ATOMS: atom_id res chain seq x y z
N MET A 1 10.22 -14.91 12.79
CA MET A 1 10.27 -13.54 12.25
C MET A 1 9.54 -13.54 10.92
N SER A 2 8.55 -12.66 10.73
CA SER A 2 7.77 -12.59 9.49
C SER A 2 8.65 -12.02 8.38
N ALA A 3 8.63 -12.56 7.16
CA ALA A 3 9.55 -12.17 6.07
C ALA A 3 9.55 -10.65 5.79
N LYS A 4 8.43 -9.96 6.07
CA LYS A 4 8.28 -8.51 5.95
C LYS A 4 9.14 -7.71 6.95
N SER A 5 9.37 -8.27 8.13
CA SER A 5 10.30 -7.80 9.18
C SER A 5 11.73 -8.33 8.95
N GLY A 6 12.05 -8.82 7.76
CA GLY A 6 13.45 -8.90 7.32
C GLY A 6 13.77 -7.86 6.25
N VAL A 7 12.75 -7.49 5.46
CA VAL A 7 12.86 -6.48 4.40
C VAL A 7 12.91 -5.08 4.99
N PHE A 8 12.10 -4.77 6.01
CA PHE A 8 12.11 -3.46 6.63
C PHE A 8 13.49 -3.15 7.23
N GLU A 9 14.03 -4.06 8.03
CA GLU A 9 15.25 -3.90 8.81
C GLU A 9 16.47 -3.74 7.89
N ARG A 10 16.54 -4.55 6.82
CA ARG A 10 17.59 -4.40 5.79
C ARG A 10 17.47 -3.05 5.09
N SER A 11 16.27 -2.68 4.64
CA SER A 11 16.06 -1.42 3.92
C SER A 11 16.32 -0.20 4.82
N PHE A 12 15.97 -0.31 6.10
CA PHE A 12 16.23 0.73 7.08
C PHE A 12 17.74 0.88 7.34
N GLN A 13 18.46 -0.22 7.50
CA GLN A 13 19.91 -0.20 7.66
C GLN A 13 20.61 0.44 6.44
N GLU A 14 20.19 0.09 5.22
CA GLU A 14 20.71 0.72 4.00
C GLU A 14 20.43 2.23 3.95
N LEU A 15 19.28 2.69 4.47
CA LEU A 15 19.00 4.12 4.61
C LEU A 15 19.90 4.80 5.63
N GLU A 16 20.15 4.17 6.77
CA GLU A 16 21.07 4.71 7.78
C GLU A 16 22.48 4.85 7.22
N GLU A 17 22.96 3.85 6.46
CA GLU A 17 24.25 3.90 5.79
C GLU A 17 24.31 5.07 4.79
N LEU A 18 23.25 5.27 3.99
CA LEU A 18 23.16 6.41 3.06
C LEU A 18 23.14 7.76 3.77
N ILE A 19 22.41 7.89 4.88
CA ILE A 19 22.34 9.16 5.64
C ILE A 19 23.69 9.49 6.26
N ASN A 20 24.44 8.48 6.70
CA ASN A 20 25.77 8.64 7.28
C ASN A 20 26.88 8.78 6.21
N ASP A 21 26.58 8.56 4.92
CA ASP A 21 27.55 8.78 3.84
C ASP A 21 27.80 10.30 3.66
N PRO A 22 29.05 10.77 3.84
CA PRO A 22 29.39 12.18 3.67
C PRO A 22 29.09 12.72 2.26
N THR A 23 29.15 11.87 1.24
CA THR A 23 28.84 12.21 -0.16
C THR A 23 27.35 12.50 -0.33
N PHE A 24 26.52 11.76 0.40
CA PHE A 24 25.08 11.95 0.40
C PHE A 24 24.69 13.19 1.23
N ALA A 25 25.29 13.36 2.41
CA ALA A 25 25.11 14.52 3.28
C ALA A 25 25.46 15.84 2.58
N ALA A 26 26.51 15.84 1.75
CA ALA A 26 26.90 16.99 0.93
C ALA A 26 25.83 17.43 -0.08
N SER A 27 24.90 16.54 -0.44
CA SER A 27 23.79 16.86 -1.35
C SER A 27 22.56 17.46 -0.65
N SER A 28 22.54 17.45 0.69
CA SER A 28 21.58 18.12 1.61
C SER A 28 20.07 18.01 1.30
N SER A 29 19.66 17.08 0.43
CA SER A 29 18.26 16.96 0.01
C SER A 29 17.62 15.68 0.53
N LEU A 30 16.75 15.82 1.53
CA LEU A 30 15.85 14.75 1.97
C LEU A 30 15.01 14.17 0.82
N GLN A 31 14.76 14.96 -0.22
CA GLN A 31 14.04 14.49 -1.40
C GLN A 31 14.78 13.35 -2.12
N ARG A 32 16.11 13.42 -2.19
CA ARG A 32 16.93 12.35 -2.75
C ARG A 32 16.82 11.07 -1.93
N LEU A 33 16.71 11.18 -0.61
CA LEU A 33 16.53 10.03 0.29
C LEU A 33 15.22 9.30 -0.02
N TYR A 34 14.14 10.06 -0.22
CA TYR A 34 12.81 9.53 -0.53
C TYR A 34 12.72 8.85 -1.90
N ASP A 35 13.65 9.16 -2.81
CA ASP A 35 13.72 8.54 -4.13
C ASP A 35 14.60 7.30 -4.18
N THR A 36 15.29 6.96 -3.09
CA THR A 36 16.14 5.77 -3.03
C THR A 36 15.32 4.48 -3.03
N GLN A 37 15.91 3.42 -3.60
CA GLN A 37 15.32 2.09 -3.62
C GLN A 37 14.99 1.53 -2.22
N PRO A 38 15.85 1.66 -1.18
CA PRO A 38 15.50 1.21 0.16
C PRO A 38 14.31 1.97 0.78
N TYR A 39 14.17 3.28 0.53
CA TYR A 39 12.99 4.03 0.99
C TYR A 39 11.70 3.51 0.37
N ARG A 40 11.72 3.29 -0.96
CA ARG A 40 10.59 2.72 -1.69
C ARG A 40 10.28 1.28 -1.27
N ALA A 41 11.29 0.50 -0.90
CA ALA A 41 11.10 -0.84 -0.37
C ALA A 41 10.30 -0.81 0.94
N ILE A 42 10.61 0.11 1.87
CA ILE A 42 9.81 0.32 3.09
C ILE A 42 8.37 0.71 2.76
N GLU A 43 8.16 1.67 1.84
CA GLU A 43 6.81 2.09 1.43
C GLU A 43 6.00 0.92 0.83
N SER A 44 6.65 0.05 0.06
CA SER A 44 6.01 -1.10 -0.61
C SER A 44 5.49 -2.17 0.36
N LEU A 45 5.99 -2.20 1.60
CA LEU A 45 5.49 -3.10 2.65
C LEU A 45 4.08 -2.70 3.12
N GLY A 46 3.63 -1.47 2.83
CA GLY A 46 2.31 -0.97 3.17
C GLY A 46 2.07 -0.96 4.68
N LEU A 47 0.85 -1.33 5.10
CA LEU A 47 0.44 -1.27 6.51
C LEU A 47 1.36 -2.08 7.46
N ALA A 48 2.03 -3.11 6.94
CA ALA A 48 2.97 -3.91 7.73
C ALA A 48 4.23 -3.13 8.15
N ALA A 49 4.57 -2.04 7.44
CA ALA A 49 5.68 -1.15 7.78
C ALA A 49 5.30 -0.12 8.85
N LEU A 50 4.02 0.11 9.13
CA LEU A 50 3.59 1.16 10.05
C LEU A 50 4.14 0.97 11.48
N PRO A 51 3.98 -0.20 12.14
CA PRO A 51 4.53 -0.38 13.48
C PRO A 51 6.04 -0.10 13.57
N PRO A 52 6.91 -0.73 12.74
CA PRO A 52 8.33 -0.49 12.86
C PRO A 52 8.74 0.94 12.42
N CYS A 53 8.04 1.58 11.46
CA CYS A 53 8.27 2.99 11.16
C CYS A 53 7.98 3.89 12.37
N VAL A 54 6.87 3.66 13.06
CA VAL A 54 6.45 4.42 14.23
C VAL A 54 7.45 4.26 15.37
N ASP A 55 7.93 3.04 15.60
CA ASP A 55 8.94 2.78 16.62
C ASP A 55 10.23 3.55 16.33
N ARG A 56 10.69 3.57 15.07
CA ARG A 56 11.86 4.38 14.66
C ARG A 56 11.61 5.89 14.77
N ILE A 57 10.40 6.38 14.49
CA ILE A 57 10.06 7.80 14.67
C ILE A 57 10.16 8.19 16.15
N ARG A 58 9.74 7.30 17.08
CA ARG A 58 9.91 7.53 18.53
C ARG A 58 11.38 7.63 18.94
N GLU A 59 12.27 6.93 18.23
CA GLU A 59 13.73 6.99 18.40
C GLU A 59 14.38 8.23 17.75
N GLY A 60 13.60 9.04 17.02
CA GLY A 60 14.08 10.27 16.38
C GLY A 60 14.31 10.17 14.87
N CYS A 61 13.95 9.06 14.22
CA CYS A 61 14.09 8.88 12.77
C CYS A 61 12.97 9.58 11.99
N PHE A 62 12.97 10.92 11.99
CA PHE A 62 11.89 11.73 11.41
C PHE A 62 11.72 11.61 9.88
N PHE A 63 12.75 11.16 9.16
CA PHE A 63 12.66 10.92 7.71
C PHE A 63 11.63 9.84 7.34
N LEU A 64 11.18 9.03 8.29
CA LEU A 64 10.12 8.02 8.10
C LEU A 64 8.70 8.60 8.16
N ASN A 65 8.52 9.84 8.60
CA ASN A 65 7.21 10.49 8.65
C ASN A 65 6.50 10.43 7.29
N ARG A 66 7.23 10.71 6.22
CA ARG A 66 6.67 10.69 4.87
C ARG A 66 6.19 9.30 4.44
N ALA A 67 6.93 8.24 4.81
CA ALA A 67 6.50 6.87 4.57
C ALA A 67 5.20 6.56 5.34
N VAL A 68 5.11 6.94 6.61
CA VAL A 68 3.89 6.74 7.41
C VAL A 68 2.70 7.51 6.84
N LEU A 69 2.88 8.78 6.47
CA LEU A 69 1.84 9.60 5.86
C LEU A 69 1.35 8.98 4.54
N ARG A 70 2.25 8.49 3.69
CA ARG A 70 1.88 7.84 2.42
C ARG A 70 1.17 6.51 2.62
N ILE A 71 1.72 5.64 3.47
CA ILE A 71 1.13 4.33 3.77
C ILE A 71 -0.25 4.50 4.42
N GLY A 72 -0.36 5.42 5.37
CA GLY A 72 -1.61 5.75 6.07
C GLY A 72 -2.58 6.62 5.27
N ARG A 73 -2.21 7.07 4.07
CA ARG A 73 -2.96 8.02 3.23
C ARG A 73 -3.39 9.28 4.00
N LEU A 74 -2.47 9.79 4.81
CA LEU A 74 -2.66 10.96 5.66
C LEU A 74 -2.12 12.20 4.97
N ASP A 75 -2.75 13.32 5.31
CA ASP A 75 -2.32 14.64 4.91
C ASP A 75 -1.71 15.33 6.13
N ALA A 76 -0.44 15.73 6.04
CA ALA A 76 0.30 16.33 7.15
C ALA A 76 -0.35 17.64 7.65
N ALA A 77 -0.89 18.45 6.74
CA ALA A 77 -1.53 19.71 7.11
C ALA A 77 -2.84 19.48 7.84
N LYS A 78 -3.61 18.47 7.43
CA LYS A 78 -4.82 18.04 8.16
C LYS A 78 -4.48 17.42 9.52
N LEU A 79 -3.39 16.66 9.60
CA LEU A 79 -2.97 15.97 10.83
C LEU A 79 -2.49 16.95 11.89
N THR A 80 -1.74 17.97 11.47
CA THR A 80 -1.14 18.98 12.36
C THR A 80 -2.03 20.20 12.57
N GLY A 81 -3.02 20.42 11.69
CA GLY A 81 -3.83 21.64 11.65
C GLY A 81 -3.05 22.87 11.15
N LYS A 82 -1.89 22.66 10.49
CA LYS A 82 -0.99 23.73 10.04
C LYS A 82 -0.62 23.53 8.58
N GLU A 83 -0.60 24.61 7.81
CA GLU A 83 -0.12 24.57 6.42
C GLU A 83 1.40 24.29 6.35
N PHE A 84 2.15 24.83 7.31
CA PHE A 84 3.58 24.62 7.46
C PHE A 84 3.86 24.08 8.87
N ALA A 85 4.21 22.80 8.94
CA ALA A 85 4.60 22.12 10.18
C ALA A 85 6.06 21.66 10.07
N SER A 86 6.79 21.78 11.17
CA SER A 86 8.12 21.18 11.30
C SER A 86 8.04 19.66 11.33
N GLU A 87 9.15 18.97 11.01
CA GLU A 87 9.18 17.50 11.05
C GLU A 87 8.86 16.94 12.45
N GLN A 88 9.22 17.65 13.52
CA GLN A 88 8.91 17.26 14.89
C GLN A 88 7.41 17.33 15.17
N GLU A 89 6.73 18.36 14.68
CA GLU A 89 5.28 18.50 14.81
C GLU A 89 4.54 17.43 14.00
N VAL A 90 5.01 17.14 12.79
CA VAL A 90 4.48 16.04 11.97
C VAL A 90 4.69 14.71 12.69
N SER A 91 5.87 14.47 13.28
CA SER A 91 6.15 13.26 14.07
C SER A 91 5.18 13.11 15.22
N ALA A 92 5.02 14.16 16.04
CA ALA A 92 4.09 14.13 17.18
C ALA A 92 2.65 13.84 16.73
N ALA A 93 2.22 14.45 15.62
CA ALA A 93 0.89 14.23 15.06
C ALA A 93 0.72 12.79 14.53
N VAL A 94 1.74 12.23 13.86
CA VAL A 94 1.78 10.85 13.38
C VAL A 94 1.71 9.86 14.53
N LEU A 95 2.52 10.05 15.57
CA LEU A 95 2.53 9.19 16.76
C LEU A 95 1.16 9.21 17.45
N ASN A 96 0.60 10.40 17.66
CA ASN A 96 -0.72 10.56 18.26
C ASN A 96 -1.84 9.96 17.38
N TRP A 97 -1.74 10.06 16.06
CA TRP A 97 -2.67 9.39 15.15
C TRP A 97 -2.57 7.87 15.25
N TYR A 98 -1.35 7.33 15.27
CA TYR A 98 -1.13 5.89 15.34
C TYR A 98 -1.62 5.31 16.67
N ASP A 99 -1.31 5.98 17.77
CA ASP A 99 -1.71 5.56 19.12
C ASP A 99 -3.25 5.62 19.31
N ARG A 100 -3.92 6.58 18.66
CA ARG A 100 -5.39 6.65 18.63
C ARG A 100 -6.03 5.68 17.61
N GLY A 101 -5.25 5.22 16.63
CA GLY A 101 -5.71 4.52 15.43
C GLY A 101 -5.76 2.99 15.52
N ILE A 102 -5.23 2.36 16.57
CA ILE A 102 -5.38 0.91 16.78
C ILE A 102 -6.83 0.51 17.16
N VAL A 103 -7.75 1.46 17.33
CA VAL A 103 -9.21 1.21 17.43
C VAL A 103 -9.92 1.33 16.07
N GLY A 104 -9.23 1.73 15.00
CA GLY A 104 -9.83 2.21 13.75
C GLY A 104 -9.47 1.48 12.46
N MET A 105 -8.68 0.40 12.49
CA MET A 105 -8.58 -0.52 11.34
C MET A 105 -9.85 -1.38 11.23
N ARG A 106 -11.02 -0.74 11.12
CA ARG A 106 -12.13 -1.37 10.41
C ARG A 106 -11.68 -1.42 8.96
N GLU A 107 -11.62 -2.65 8.45
CA GLU A 107 -11.50 -2.93 7.02
C GLU A 107 -12.32 -1.94 6.20
N PRO A 108 -11.92 -1.62 4.95
CA PRO A 108 -12.88 -1.08 4.02
C PRO A 108 -13.99 -2.14 3.89
N THR A 109 -15.09 -1.93 4.61
CA THR A 109 -16.34 -2.65 4.38
C THR A 109 -16.69 -2.39 2.93
N ALA A 110 -16.34 -3.34 2.07
CA ALA A 110 -16.98 -3.51 0.80
C ALA A 110 -18.47 -3.48 1.11
N SER A 111 -19.14 -2.42 0.69
CA SER A 111 -20.60 -2.33 0.71
C SER A 111 -21.10 -3.34 -0.32
N MET A 112 -21.09 -4.62 0.04
CA MET A 112 -21.84 -5.65 -0.66
C MET A 112 -23.24 -5.65 -0.04
N THR A 113 -24.12 -4.98 -0.75
CA THR A 113 -25.57 -5.09 -0.57
C THR A 113 -25.93 -6.59 -0.52
N PRO A 114 -26.66 -7.07 0.50
CA PRO A 114 -27.20 -8.43 0.44
C PRO A 114 -28.29 -8.45 -0.63
N MET A 115 -28.06 -9.17 -1.72
CA MET A 115 -29.16 -9.58 -2.59
C MET A 115 -30.01 -10.60 -1.83
N PRO A 116 -31.34 -10.45 -1.83
CA PRO A 116 -32.22 -11.35 -1.12
C PRO A 116 -32.22 -12.75 -1.76
N GLU A 117 -32.27 -13.75 -0.88
CA GLU A 117 -32.58 -15.14 -1.18
C GLU A 117 -33.86 -15.26 -2.01
N GLU A 118 -33.79 -15.95 -3.16
CA GLU A 118 -34.94 -16.67 -3.70
C GLU A 118 -34.69 -18.16 -3.48
N ILE A 119 -35.34 -18.68 -2.45
CA ILE A 119 -35.54 -20.11 -2.23
C ILE A 119 -36.63 -20.52 -3.23
N SER A 120 -36.30 -21.38 -4.20
CA SER A 120 -37.36 -22.14 -4.89
C SER A 120 -36.94 -23.59 -5.12
N THR A 121 -37.67 -24.43 -4.42
CA THR A 121 -37.61 -25.88 -4.22
C THR A 121 -38.19 -26.68 -5.39
N GLY A 122 -37.48 -27.73 -5.83
CA GLY A 122 -38.01 -28.92 -6.55
C GLY A 122 -38.51 -28.69 -7.99
N SER A 123 -38.44 -29.60 -8.95
CA SER A 123 -38.22 -31.06 -8.97
C SER A 123 -37.95 -31.48 -10.45
N PRO A 124 -37.56 -32.74 -10.73
CA PRO A 124 -36.97 -33.17 -12.01
C PRO A 124 -38.02 -33.61 -13.05
N CYS A 125 -37.71 -33.47 -14.35
CA CYS A 125 -38.33 -34.29 -15.39
C CYS A 125 -37.47 -34.38 -16.66
N ALA A 126 -37.44 -35.57 -17.24
CA ALA A 126 -36.61 -36.04 -18.33
C ALA A 126 -37.00 -35.48 -19.72
N SER A 127 -36.04 -35.43 -20.67
CA SER A 127 -36.08 -36.21 -21.92
C SER A 127 -35.03 -35.74 -22.96
N LEU A 128 -34.17 -36.69 -23.34
CA LEU A 128 -33.77 -37.10 -24.71
C LEU A 128 -33.68 -36.09 -25.88
N GLY A 129 -32.51 -36.13 -26.54
CA GLY A 129 -32.27 -35.72 -27.93
C GLY A 129 -31.23 -34.59 -28.02
N GLY A 130 -30.06 -34.70 -28.64
CA GLY A 130 -29.55 -35.60 -29.67
C GLY A 130 -28.67 -34.75 -30.59
N ARG A 131 -27.49 -35.28 -30.96
CA ARG A 131 -26.54 -34.82 -32.00
C ARG A 131 -25.48 -33.77 -31.61
N SER A 132 -24.25 -34.26 -31.43
CA SER A 132 -23.04 -33.70 -32.07
C SER A 132 -22.97 -34.23 -33.54
N PRO A 133 -22.12 -33.72 -34.47
CA PRO A 133 -20.90 -32.93 -34.29
C PRO A 133 -20.63 -31.76 -35.30
N LEU A 134 -19.56 -31.01 -35.00
CA LEU A 134 -18.61 -30.14 -35.79
C LEU A 134 -18.64 -30.16 -37.35
N PRO A 135 -17.80 -29.38 -38.06
CA PRO A 135 -17.39 -27.96 -37.97
C PRO A 135 -17.50 -27.24 -39.35
N SER A 136 -17.25 -25.92 -39.45
CA SER A 136 -16.78 -25.32 -40.73
C SER A 136 -16.04 -24.00 -40.56
N ARG A 137 -14.88 -23.95 -41.22
CA ARG A 137 -13.95 -22.82 -41.38
C ARG A 137 -14.62 -21.68 -42.15
N VAL A 138 -14.21 -20.44 -41.86
CA VAL A 138 -13.92 -19.47 -42.92
C VAL A 138 -12.69 -18.64 -42.51
N ASP A 139 -11.57 -18.90 -43.20
CA ASP A 139 -10.43 -18.00 -43.34
C ASP A 139 -10.80 -16.88 -44.34
N MET A 140 -10.46 -15.61 -44.06
CA MET A 140 -10.10 -14.55 -45.02
C MET A 140 -9.71 -13.30 -44.21
N VAL A 141 -8.44 -12.86 -44.18
CA VAL A 141 -7.76 -11.98 -45.18
C VAL A 141 -8.55 -10.67 -45.37
N GLY A 142 -8.02 -9.47 -45.13
CA GLY A 142 -6.64 -9.02 -44.91
C GLY A 142 -6.60 -7.54 -44.48
N PRO A 143 -5.40 -6.93 -44.42
CA PRO A 143 -5.16 -5.58 -43.89
C PRO A 143 -5.22 -4.51 -45.00
N GLU A 144 -5.60 -3.29 -44.66
CA GLU A 144 -5.24 -2.13 -45.46
C GLU A 144 -4.73 -1.01 -44.56
N ALA A 145 -3.43 -0.78 -44.71
CA ALA A 145 -2.73 0.41 -44.24
C ALA A 145 -2.54 1.32 -45.45
N ALA A 146 -2.85 2.60 -45.29
CA ALA A 146 -2.28 3.72 -46.03
C ALA A 146 -2.35 4.96 -45.13
#